data_AF-A0A933K5C4-F1
#
_entry.id   AF-A0A933K5C4-F1
#
_cell.length_a   1.000
_cell.length_b   1.000
_cell.length_c   1.000
_cell.angle_alpha   90.00
_cell.angle_beta   90.00
_cell.angle_gamma   90.00
#
_symmetry.space_group_name_H-M   'P 1'
#
loop_
_entity.id
_entity.type
_entity.pdbx_description
1 polymer ?
#
loop_
_entity_poly.entity_id
_entity_poly.type
_entity_poly.pdbx_seq_one_letter_code
_entity_poly.pdbx_strand_id
1 'polypeptide(L)'
;MRLFLVAALALWVLALGPAPSGATDQAKGDLAVGMDRKPSTRNAKPAFKGVELYSWEAPGKGFTFVLLPGTNRIKTLAEIVTAPGRDHGLTSLKRALEKLPAGEEVFWFNRCDLGEAAGSGSNPQPKIKLTFPGPKVVAHLIKVGEKHRVTLAVPPEKER
;
A
#
# COMPACT_ATOMS: atom_id res chain seq x y z
N MET A 1 -38.95 -0.04 -50.55
CA MET A 1 -39.45 1.24 -51.09
C MET A 1 -40.71 1.65 -50.34
N ARG A 2 -40.63 2.63 -49.43
CA ARG A 2 -41.77 3.46 -49.04
C ARG A 2 -41.24 4.88 -48.77
N LEU A 3 -41.41 5.71 -49.78
CA LEU A 3 -41.24 7.16 -49.76
C LEU A 3 -42.51 7.74 -49.11
N PHE A 4 -42.40 8.57 -48.09
CA PHE A 4 -43.30 9.71 -47.89
C PHE A 4 -42.54 10.82 -47.15
N LEU A 5 -42.43 11.94 -47.86
CA LEU A 5 -41.85 13.21 -47.46
C LEU A 5 -43.04 14.13 -47.13
N VAL A 6 -43.12 14.72 -45.94
CA VAL A 6 -43.81 16.01 -45.75
C VAL A 6 -43.11 16.77 -44.62
N ALA A 7 -42.66 17.96 -44.97
CA ALA A 7 -42.07 18.97 -44.10
C ALA A 7 -43.14 19.74 -43.33
N ALA A 8 -42.77 20.30 -42.17
CA ALA A 8 -43.33 21.58 -41.72
C ALA A 8 -42.39 22.25 -40.71
N LEU A 9 -41.82 23.36 -41.18
CA LEU A 9 -41.20 24.44 -40.42
C LEU A 9 -42.19 24.99 -39.37
N ALA A 10 -41.69 25.31 -38.18
CA ALA A 10 -42.26 26.39 -37.37
C ALA A 10 -41.13 27.11 -36.65
N LEU A 11 -40.75 28.24 -37.23
CA LEU A 11 -39.81 29.23 -36.72
C LEU A 11 -40.63 30.25 -35.92
N TRP A 12 -40.38 30.44 -34.63
CA TRP A 12 -40.81 31.64 -33.90
C TRP A 12 -39.65 32.18 -33.06
N VAL A 13 -39.64 33.50 -32.97
CA VAL A 13 -38.48 34.39 -32.82
C VAL A 13 -38.48 35.03 -31.42
N LEU A 14 -37.27 35.16 -30.87
CA LEU A 14 -36.74 36.08 -29.84
C LEU A 14 -37.56 36.41 -28.58
N ALA A 15 -36.92 36.17 -27.42
CA ALA A 15 -36.77 37.20 -26.39
C ALA A 15 -35.41 37.06 -25.69
N LEU A 16 -34.60 38.11 -25.78
CA LEU A 16 -33.33 38.31 -25.07
C LEU A 16 -33.58 38.45 -23.56
N GLY A 17 -32.82 37.71 -22.75
CA GLY A 17 -32.62 37.96 -21.32
C GLY A 17 -31.15 37.73 -20.97
N PRO A 18 -30.50 38.59 -20.17
CA PRO A 18 -29.06 38.57 -20.00
C PRO A 18 -28.60 37.50 -18.99
N ALA A 19 -27.44 36.88 -19.25
CA ALA A 19 -26.62 36.26 -18.20
C ALA A 19 -25.87 37.38 -17.45
N PRO A 20 -25.62 37.27 -16.13
CA PRO A 20 -24.35 36.64 -15.75
C PRO A 20 -24.27 35.96 -14.36
N SER A 21 -23.26 35.08 -14.26
CA SER A 21 -22.33 34.82 -13.14
C SER A 21 -22.80 34.31 -11.77
N GLY A 22 -22.19 33.20 -11.37
CA GLY A 22 -22.09 32.68 -10.00
C GLY A 22 -22.01 31.16 -10.00
N ALA A 23 -20.83 30.55 -10.09
CA ALA A 23 -20.06 30.04 -8.94
C ALA A 23 -20.75 28.88 -8.20
N THR A 24 -20.11 27.68 -8.27
CA THR A 24 -19.92 26.63 -7.23
C THR A 24 -21.18 26.13 -6.47
N ASP A 25 -21.39 24.87 -6.11
CA ASP A 25 -20.56 23.71 -5.82
C ASP A 25 -21.50 22.49 -5.69
N GLN A 26 -20.92 21.29 -5.69
CA GLN A 26 -21.39 20.03 -5.10
C GLN A 26 -22.84 19.88 -4.62
N ALA A 27 -23.51 18.81 -5.07
CA ALA A 27 -23.63 17.59 -4.27
C ALA A 27 -24.69 16.65 -4.90
N LYS A 28 -24.25 15.51 -5.43
CA LYS A 28 -25.07 14.29 -5.43
C LYS A 28 -24.16 13.15 -5.05
N GLY A 29 -24.26 12.76 -3.78
CA GLY A 29 -23.85 11.44 -3.35
C GLY A 29 -24.86 10.44 -3.88
N ASP A 30 -24.35 9.38 -4.50
CA ASP A 30 -25.07 8.13 -4.62
C ASP A 30 -24.10 7.01 -4.28
N LEU A 31 -24.57 6.20 -3.33
CA LEU A 31 -23.95 4.99 -2.83
C LEU A 31 -23.77 3.99 -3.98
N ALA A 32 -22.53 3.57 -4.22
CA ALA A 32 -22.24 2.36 -4.96
C ALA A 32 -21.23 1.51 -4.17
N VAL A 33 -21.78 0.47 -3.53
CA VAL A 33 -21.03 -0.72 -3.10
C VAL A 33 -20.52 -1.40 -4.36
N GLY A 34 -19.26 -1.14 -4.69
CA GLY A 34 -18.52 -1.79 -5.77
C GLY A 34 -17.05 -1.80 -5.40
N MET A 35 -16.62 -2.82 -4.65
CA MET A 35 -15.20 -3.06 -4.38
C MET A 35 -14.52 -3.63 -5.63
N ASP A 36 -14.52 -2.85 -6.71
CA ASP A 36 -13.50 -2.94 -7.74
C ASP A 36 -12.20 -2.40 -7.14
N ARG A 37 -11.50 -3.26 -6.39
CA ARG A 37 -10.14 -2.92 -5.94
C ARG A 37 -9.25 -2.90 -7.17
N LYS A 38 -9.16 -1.72 -7.79
CA LYS A 38 -8.14 -1.40 -8.79
C LYS A 38 -6.80 -1.90 -8.23
N PRO A 39 -6.03 -2.73 -8.97
CA PRO A 39 -4.71 -3.12 -8.52
C PRO A 39 -3.95 -1.85 -8.18
N SER A 40 -3.39 -1.75 -6.97
CA SER A 40 -2.58 -0.60 -6.59
C SER A 40 -1.50 -0.44 -7.64
N THR A 41 -1.62 0.62 -8.44
CA THR A 41 -0.66 0.94 -9.48
C THR A 41 0.69 1.16 -8.82
N ARG A 42 1.72 0.45 -9.30
CA ARG A 42 3.13 0.64 -8.95
C ARG A 42 3.40 2.13 -8.72
N ASN A 43 3.83 2.51 -7.52
CA ASN A 43 4.37 3.85 -7.32
C ASN A 43 5.56 4.00 -8.26
N ALA A 44 5.49 4.94 -9.19
CA ALA A 44 6.51 5.10 -10.23
C ALA A 44 7.84 5.66 -9.68
N LYS A 45 7.84 6.13 -8.43
CA LYS A 45 8.97 6.80 -7.79
C LYS A 45 9.24 6.19 -6.41
N PRO A 46 10.52 6.06 -6.02
CA PRO A 46 10.92 5.65 -4.66
C PRO A 46 10.25 6.47 -3.56
N ALA A 47 10.01 5.83 -2.43
CA ALA A 47 9.51 6.50 -1.24
C ALA A 47 10.60 7.40 -0.62
N PHE A 48 10.24 8.61 -0.21
CA PHE A 48 11.19 9.58 0.36
C PHE A 48 11.92 9.05 1.61
N LYS A 49 11.29 8.15 2.37
CA LYS A 49 11.84 7.50 3.56
C LYS A 49 12.14 6.02 3.33
N GLY A 50 12.06 5.55 2.09
CA GLY A 50 12.11 4.14 1.75
C GLY A 50 10.92 3.34 2.29
N VAL A 51 11.13 2.03 2.37
CA VAL A 51 10.17 1.03 2.82
C VAL A 51 10.79 0.25 3.98
N GLU A 52 10.01 -0.09 4.98
CA GLU A 52 10.43 -0.89 6.13
C GLU A 52 9.96 -2.33 5.91
N LEU A 53 10.88 -3.29 6.04
CA LEU A 53 10.58 -4.72 6.03
C LEU A 53 10.67 -5.27 7.44
N TYR A 54 9.64 -6.03 7.83
CA TYR A 54 9.64 -6.79 9.08
C TYR A 54 9.38 -8.26 8.77
N SER A 55 9.95 -9.13 9.62
CA SER A 55 9.71 -10.56 9.54
C SER A 55 9.62 -11.19 10.93
N TRP A 56 8.87 -12.28 11.01
CA TRP A 56 8.78 -13.12 12.20
C TRP A 56 8.31 -14.51 11.81
N GLU A 57 8.58 -15.48 12.67
CA GLU A 57 8.01 -16.81 12.52
C GLU A 57 6.61 -16.85 13.13
N ALA A 58 5.61 -17.22 12.32
CA ALA A 58 4.25 -17.43 12.77
C ALA A 58 4.04 -18.93 13.05
N PRO A 59 3.50 -19.32 14.22
CA PRO A 59 3.27 -20.72 14.56
C PRO A 59 2.50 -21.47 13.48
N GLY A 60 3.08 -22.58 12.98
CA GLY A 60 2.47 -23.42 11.94
C GLY A 60 2.34 -22.78 10.56
N LYS A 61 2.89 -21.57 10.33
CA LYS A 61 2.78 -20.82 9.07
C LYS A 61 4.14 -20.42 8.47
N GLY A 62 5.23 -20.70 9.18
CA GLY A 62 6.56 -20.29 8.79
C GLY A 62 6.74 -18.77 8.86
N PHE A 63 7.70 -18.24 8.09
CA PHE A 63 7.98 -16.81 8.09
C PHE A 63 6.86 -15.99 7.48
N THR A 64 6.43 -14.97 8.23
CA THR A 64 5.56 -13.89 7.74
C THR A 64 6.41 -12.64 7.52
N PHE A 65 6.05 -11.89 6.49
CA PHE A 65 6.72 -10.65 6.11
C PHE A 65 5.70 -9.52 5.98
N VAL A 66 6.14 -8.28 6.19
CA VAL A 66 5.33 -7.11 5.86
C VAL A 66 6.23 -5.96 5.42
N LEU A 67 5.80 -5.27 4.37
CA LEU A 67 6.40 -4.04 3.89
C LEU A 67 5.53 -2.87 4.33
N LEU A 68 6.13 -1.88 4.99
CA LEU A 68 5.46 -0.68 5.47
C LEU A 68 6.14 0.58 4.93
N PRO A 69 5.42 1.70 4.74
CA PRO A 69 6.04 2.97 4.41
C PRO A 69 7.01 3.41 5.52
N GLY A 70 8.22 3.82 5.11
CA GLY A 70 9.22 4.37 6.00
C GLY A 70 8.76 5.62 6.74
N THR A 71 9.09 5.73 8.02
CA THR A 71 8.80 6.92 8.84
C THR A 71 9.99 7.38 9.67
N ASN A 72 9.89 8.57 10.28
CA ASN A 72 10.90 9.10 11.19
C ASN A 72 10.79 8.52 12.63
N ARG A 73 10.00 7.45 12.83
CA ARG A 73 9.79 6.81 14.14
C ARG A 73 9.84 5.30 14.02
N ILE A 74 10.08 4.62 15.14
CA ILE A 74 9.97 3.16 15.22
C ILE A 74 8.48 2.77 15.20
N LYS A 75 8.13 1.74 14.42
CA LYS A 75 6.77 1.18 14.39
C LYS A 75 6.48 0.39 15.65
N THR A 76 5.24 0.45 16.11
CA THR A 76 4.78 -0.41 17.20
C THR A 76 4.55 -1.83 16.71
N LEU A 77 4.62 -2.80 17.62
CA LEU A 77 4.33 -4.19 17.27
C LEU A 77 2.90 -4.37 16.72
N ALA A 78 1.92 -3.67 17.31
CA ALA A 78 0.55 -3.67 16.84
C ALA A 78 0.45 -3.21 15.39
N GLU A 79 1.07 -2.08 15.03
CA GLU A 79 1.09 -1.60 13.64
C GLU A 79 1.67 -2.61 12.67
N ILE A 80 2.79 -3.25 13.02
CA ILE A 80 3.46 -4.24 12.18
C ILE A 80 2.57 -5.45 11.94
N VAL A 81 1.99 -6.00 13.01
CA VAL A 81 1.26 -7.27 12.94
C VAL A 81 -0.19 -7.11 12.53
N THR A 82 -0.80 -5.93 12.61
CA THR A 82 -2.16 -5.67 12.11
C THR A 82 -2.18 -5.05 10.72
N ALA A 83 -1.02 -4.69 10.16
CA ALA A 83 -0.94 -4.04 8.86
C ALA A 83 -1.66 -4.85 7.76
N PRO A 84 -2.33 -4.15 6.82
CA PRO A 84 -2.79 -4.77 5.59
C PRO A 84 -1.59 -5.15 4.72
N GLY A 85 -1.72 -6.18 3.87
CA GLY A 85 -0.64 -6.60 2.98
C GLY A 85 0.48 -7.37 3.67
N ARG A 86 0.21 -7.99 4.82
CA ARG A 86 1.08 -9.02 5.39
C ARG A 86 1.19 -10.18 4.41
N ASP A 87 2.41 -10.43 3.98
CA ASP A 87 2.77 -11.49 3.06
C ASP A 87 3.07 -12.77 3.84
N HIS A 88 2.23 -13.77 3.63
CA HIS A 88 2.47 -15.11 4.17
C HIS A 88 3.52 -15.81 3.30
N GLY A 89 4.79 -15.61 3.65
CA GLY A 89 5.90 -16.38 3.10
C GLY A 89 6.67 -15.70 1.98
N LEU A 90 7.73 -16.41 1.59
CA LEU A 90 8.79 -15.90 0.74
C LEU A 90 8.33 -15.55 -0.68
N THR A 91 7.38 -16.29 -1.24
CA THR A 91 6.88 -16.08 -2.60
C THR A 91 6.13 -14.76 -2.72
N SER A 92 5.31 -14.41 -1.73
CA SER A 92 4.54 -13.17 -1.73
C SER A 92 5.46 -11.96 -1.56
N LEU A 93 6.42 -12.03 -0.63
CA LEU A 93 7.43 -10.97 -0.45
C LEU A 93 8.21 -10.69 -1.74
N LYS A 94 8.65 -11.72 -2.48
CA LYS A 94 9.35 -11.53 -3.76
C LYS A 94 8.50 -10.73 -4.76
N ARG A 95 7.23 -11.09 -4.90
CA ARG A 95 6.28 -10.37 -5.76
C ARG A 95 6.04 -8.94 -5.28
N ALA A 96 6.11 -8.69 -3.97
CA ALA A 96 6.00 -7.34 -3.43
C ALA A 96 7.25 -6.51 -3.76
N LEU A 97 8.45 -7.08 -3.61
CA LEU A 97 9.72 -6.43 -3.99
C LEU A 97 9.78 -6.12 -5.50
N GLU A 98 9.29 -7.02 -6.37
CA GLU A 98 9.19 -6.81 -7.82
C GLU A 98 8.30 -5.61 -8.23
N LYS A 99 7.38 -5.23 -7.34
CA LYS A 99 6.45 -4.12 -7.56
C LYS A 99 6.99 -2.79 -7.07
N LEU A 100 8.04 -2.78 -6.26
CA LEU A 100 8.67 -1.55 -5.82
C LEU A 100 9.34 -0.83 -7.00
N PRO A 101 9.41 0.51 -6.95
CA PRO A 101 10.11 1.28 -7.96
C PRO A 101 11.62 0.95 -7.96
N ALA A 102 12.24 1.04 -9.13
CA ALA A 102 13.70 0.98 -9.22
C ALA A 102 14.31 2.16 -8.44
N GLY A 103 15.37 1.88 -7.68
CA GLY A 103 16.00 2.81 -6.75
C GLY A 103 15.38 2.84 -5.35
N GLU A 104 14.37 2.01 -5.07
CA GLU A 104 13.77 1.94 -3.72
C GLU A 104 14.74 1.36 -2.70
N GLU A 105 14.72 1.93 -1.49
CA GLU A 105 15.47 1.44 -0.34
C GLU A 105 14.51 0.73 0.62
N VAL A 106 14.84 -0.52 0.95
CA VAL A 106 14.09 -1.36 1.89
C VAL A 106 14.96 -1.62 3.12
N PHE A 107 14.52 -1.13 4.27
CA PHE A 107 15.22 -1.29 5.55
C PHE A 107 14.61 -2.44 6.35
N TRP A 108 15.39 -3.49 6.63
CA TRP A 108 14.88 -4.66 7.33
C TRP A 108 15.16 -4.59 8.83
N PHE A 109 14.09 -4.54 9.63
CA PHE A 109 14.15 -4.43 11.08
C PHE A 109 13.65 -5.69 11.81
N ASN A 110 14.30 -6.02 12.92
CA ASN A 110 13.90 -7.02 13.91
C ASN A 110 13.50 -6.39 15.26
N ARG A 111 13.32 -5.06 15.29
CA ARG A 111 12.95 -4.30 16.48
C ARG A 111 11.70 -3.47 16.23
N CYS A 112 10.92 -3.28 17.28
CA CYS A 112 9.73 -2.45 17.27
C CYS A 112 9.62 -1.71 18.60
N ASP A 113 8.79 -0.68 18.61
CA ASP A 113 8.35 -0.06 19.85
C ASP A 113 7.28 -0.95 20.48
N LEU A 114 7.49 -1.36 21.73
CA LEU A 114 6.48 -2.12 22.46
C LEU A 114 5.35 -1.20 22.97
N GLY A 115 5.56 0.12 22.87
CA GLY A 115 4.79 1.14 23.57
C GLY A 115 5.03 1.05 25.07
N GLU A 116 4.99 2.17 25.78
CA GLU A 116 4.55 2.05 27.16
C GLU A 116 3.14 1.48 27.12
N ALA A 117 2.88 0.43 27.89
CA ALA A 117 1.52 -0.01 28.19
C ALA A 117 0.85 1.15 28.94
N ALA A 118 0.35 2.15 28.20
CA ALA A 118 -0.32 3.31 28.75
C ALA A 118 -1.57 2.79 29.45
N GLY A 119 -1.48 2.64 30.78
CA GLY A 119 -2.56 2.45 31.74
C GLY A 119 -3.64 1.44 31.37
N SER A 120 -3.65 0.30 32.06
CA SER A 120 -4.91 -0.34 32.51
C SER A 120 -6.00 -0.54 31.44
N GLY A 121 -5.64 -0.99 30.24
CA GLY A 121 -6.58 -1.45 29.23
C GLY A 121 -6.20 -2.87 28.84
N SER A 122 -7.10 -3.82 29.09
CA SER A 122 -6.96 -5.27 28.95
C SER A 122 -6.79 -5.79 27.52
N ASN A 123 -6.10 -5.07 26.63
CA ASN A 123 -5.82 -5.56 25.29
C ASN A 123 -4.45 -6.27 25.27
N PRO A 124 -4.40 -7.61 25.18
CA PRO A 124 -3.13 -8.32 25.16
C PRO A 124 -2.34 -7.91 23.92
N GLN A 125 -1.17 -7.31 24.12
CA GLN A 125 -0.22 -7.09 23.04
C GLN A 125 0.16 -8.46 22.43
N PRO A 126 0.21 -8.58 21.09
CA PRO A 126 0.60 -9.82 20.45
C PRO A 126 2.03 -10.19 20.88
N LYS A 127 2.21 -11.38 21.45
CA LYS A 127 3.53 -11.89 21.88
C LYS A 127 4.27 -12.49 20.69
N ILE A 128 4.76 -11.64 19.80
CA ILE A 128 5.55 -12.05 18.64
C ILE A 128 6.95 -11.45 18.76
N LYS A 129 7.97 -12.28 18.51
CA LYS A 129 9.35 -11.81 18.39
C LYS A 129 9.66 -11.61 16.91
N LEU A 130 10.03 -10.39 16.55
CA LEU A 130 10.54 -10.08 15.21
C LEU A 130 11.92 -10.72 15.05
N THR A 131 12.12 -11.45 13.95
CA THR A 131 13.33 -12.23 13.69
C THR A 131 13.65 -12.24 12.21
N PHE A 132 14.93 -12.37 11.86
CA PHE A 132 15.34 -12.61 10.48
C PHE A 132 15.21 -14.10 10.12
N PRO A 133 14.87 -14.43 8.87
CA PRO A 133 15.03 -15.78 8.37
C PRO A 133 16.51 -16.15 8.24
N GLY A 134 16.79 -17.44 8.06
CA GLY A 134 18.16 -17.94 7.95
C GLY A 134 18.96 -17.27 6.81
N PRO A 135 20.30 -17.28 6.89
CA PRO A 135 21.18 -16.50 6.01
C PRO A 135 20.99 -16.81 4.52
N LYS A 136 20.63 -18.05 4.17
CA LYS A 136 20.31 -18.44 2.78
C LYS A 136 19.09 -17.70 2.23
N VAL A 137 18.06 -17.53 3.05
CA VAL A 137 16.83 -16.81 2.65
C VAL A 137 17.12 -15.31 2.52
N VAL A 138 17.87 -14.75 3.48
CA VAL A 138 18.32 -13.35 3.43
C VAL A 138 19.11 -13.07 2.16
N ALA A 139 20.14 -13.88 1.88
CA ALA A 139 20.96 -13.73 0.67
C ALA A 139 20.13 -13.88 -0.61
N HIS A 140 19.14 -14.78 -0.62
CA HIS A 140 18.23 -14.93 -1.75
C HIS A 140 17.37 -13.67 -1.96
N LEU A 141 16.84 -13.07 -0.89
CA LEU A 141 16.03 -11.86 -0.97
C LEU A 141 16.85 -10.64 -1.42
N ILE A 142 18.10 -10.52 -0.97
CA ILE A 142 19.03 -9.48 -1.45
C ILE A 142 19.20 -9.58 -2.97
N LYS A 143 19.49 -10.79 -3.50
CA LYS A 143 19.60 -11.02 -4.96
C LYS A 143 18.33 -10.67 -5.73
N VAL A 144 17.16 -10.94 -5.14
CA VAL A 144 15.88 -10.53 -5.73
C VAL A 144 15.77 -9.01 -5.78
N GLY A 145 16.11 -8.32 -4.70
CA GLY A 145 16.17 -6.85 -4.69
C GLY A 145 17.08 -6.29 -5.79
N GLU A 146 18.33 -6.75 -5.84
CA GLU A 146 19.33 -6.33 -6.82
C GLU A 146 18.83 -6.50 -8.26
N LYS A 147 18.25 -7.66 -8.58
CA LYS A 147 17.65 -7.93 -9.90
C LYS A 147 16.59 -6.90 -10.29
N HIS A 148 15.84 -6.39 -9.32
CA HIS A 148 14.79 -5.40 -9.52
C HIS A 148 15.23 -3.96 -9.24
N ARG A 149 16.53 -3.74 -9.00
CA ARG A 149 17.13 -2.44 -8.63
C ARG A 149 16.51 -1.88 -7.35
N VAL A 150 16.23 -2.74 -6.38
CA VAL A 150 15.77 -2.40 -5.03
C VAL A 150 16.86 -2.80 -4.04
N THR A 151 17.26 -1.88 -3.18
CA THR A 151 18.30 -2.13 -2.17
C THR A 151 17.65 -2.68 -0.91
N LEU A 152 18.06 -3.87 -0.47
CA LEU A 152 17.66 -4.40 0.85
C LEU A 152 18.79 -4.12 1.85
N ALA A 153 18.60 -3.11 2.69
CA ALA A 153 19.47 -2.80 3.81
C ALA A 153 19.18 -3.76 4.97
N VAL A 154 20.03 -4.77 5.12
CA VAL A 154 19.95 -5.78 6.18
C VAL A 154 21.03 -5.52 7.23
N PRO A 155 20.72 -5.57 8.54
CA PRO A 155 21.72 -5.45 9.59
C PRO A 155 22.83 -6.52 9.48
N PRO A 156 24.05 -6.23 9.96
CA PRO A 156 25.15 -7.19 9.95
C PRO A 156 24.81 -8.43 10.79
N GLU A 157 25.45 -9.57 10.51
CA GLU A 157 25.11 -10.86 11.15
C GLU A 157 25.10 -10.86 12.67
N LYS A 158 26.05 -10.16 13.27
CA LYS A 158 26.15 -9.99 14.73
C LYS A 158 24.96 -9.27 15.38
N GLU A 159 24.16 -8.55 14.59
CA GLU A 159 22.98 -7.80 15.03
C GLU A 159 21.66 -8.49 14.61
N ARG A 160 21.76 -9.66 13.96
CA ARG A 160 20.62 -10.46 13.48
C ARG A 160 20.18 -11.51 14.50
#